data_AF-A0AAU7PQX0-F1
#
_entry.id   AF-A0AAU7PQX0-F1
#
_cell.length_a   1.000
_cell.length_b   1.000
_cell.length_c   1.000
_cell.angle_alpha   90.00
_cell.angle_beta   90.00
_cell.angle_gamma   90.00
#
_symmetry.space_group_name_H-M   'P 1'
#
loop_
_entity.id
_entity.type
_entity.pdbx_description
1 polymer ?
#
loop_
_entity_poly.entity_id
_entity_poly.type
_entity_poly.pdbx_seq_one_letter_code
_entity_poly.pdbx_strand_id
1 'polypeptide(L)'
;MKKAKILLIATSISLLFSIQSFAGWIQEDNGQWKYDQNGTLVTSQWIEDQRIWYYFDENGVMLANTTQRIDGKVYTFDVSGKWIDPNSSTEITYRTYTNTEIGYSLQVPSNVATTAFDGNSESFEITTKNMLIQFDSLTIPADADPEVYLKNFQLGFHDSAIKHASFIDVIATNLGEFPAIKDSYLDNDGSNFDLYICPAGKKMITIVAWYTSDTQEMTKKILNTLKKLS
;
A
#
# COMPACT_ATOMS: atom_id res chain seq x y z
N MET A 1 -26.46 45.05 75.83
CA MET A 1 -25.81 43.75 75.52
C MET A 1 -26.83 42.81 74.87
N LYS A 2 -26.64 42.40 73.61
CA LYS A 2 -26.98 41.06 73.08
C LYS A 2 -26.70 40.99 71.56
N LYS A 3 -25.59 40.30 71.26
CA LYS A 3 -25.33 39.36 70.15
C LYS A 3 -25.41 39.86 68.70
N ALA A 4 -24.24 40.06 68.11
CA ALA A 4 -24.01 40.03 66.66
C ALA A 4 -24.43 38.66 66.08
N LYS A 5 -25.16 38.67 64.96
CA LYS A 5 -25.43 37.48 64.14
C LYS A 5 -24.55 37.53 62.91
N ILE A 6 -23.86 36.42 62.68
CA ILE A 6 -22.94 36.18 61.56
C ILE A 6 -23.73 35.93 60.26
N LEU A 7 -23.08 36.36 59.18
CA LEU A 7 -23.39 36.42 57.76
C LEU A 7 -23.67 35.06 57.07
N LEU A 8 -24.46 35.07 55.99
CA LEU A 8 -24.31 34.13 54.86
C LEU A 8 -24.78 34.83 53.57
N ILE A 9 -23.80 35.19 52.72
CA ILE A 9 -24.00 35.64 51.34
C ILE A 9 -24.05 34.37 50.49
N ALA A 10 -25.13 34.17 49.73
CA ALA A 10 -25.17 33.21 48.64
C ALA A 10 -25.50 33.99 47.36
N THR A 11 -24.47 34.42 46.66
CA THR A 11 -24.52 34.93 45.30
C THR A 11 -25.10 33.85 44.40
N SER A 12 -26.20 34.18 43.71
CA SER A 12 -26.76 33.38 42.63
C SER A 12 -25.71 33.27 41.51
N ILE A 13 -24.97 32.17 41.50
CA ILE A 13 -24.13 31.78 40.37
C ILE A 13 -25.07 31.07 39.38
N SER A 14 -25.70 31.87 38.52
CA SER A 14 -26.34 31.37 37.30
C SER A 14 -25.23 30.99 36.31
N LEU A 15 -24.64 29.81 36.51
CA LEU A 15 -23.82 29.17 35.48
C LEU A 15 -24.75 28.81 34.32
N LEU A 16 -24.86 29.71 33.35
CA LEU A 16 -25.10 29.32 31.96
C LEU A 16 -23.85 28.56 31.51
N PHE A 17 -23.71 27.31 31.96
CA PHE A 17 -22.88 26.36 31.24
C PHE A 17 -23.52 26.25 29.86
N SER A 18 -22.90 26.88 28.87
CA SER A 18 -22.96 26.36 27.51
C SER A 18 -22.57 24.90 27.61
N ILE A 19 -23.56 23.99 27.50
CA ILE A 19 -23.27 22.58 27.27
C ILE A 19 -22.63 22.57 25.90
N GLN A 20 -21.30 22.63 25.88
CA GLN A 20 -20.53 22.27 24.70
C GLN A 20 -20.67 20.76 24.62
N SER A 21 -21.70 20.29 23.92
CA SER A 21 -21.83 18.87 23.64
C SER A 21 -20.76 18.54 22.60
N PHE A 22 -19.74 17.80 23.02
CA PHE A 22 -18.76 17.23 22.11
C PHE A 22 -19.32 15.88 21.66
N ALA A 23 -19.28 15.61 20.37
CA ALA A 23 -19.57 14.27 19.87
C ALA A 23 -18.59 13.28 20.52
N GLY A 24 -19.07 12.11 20.94
CA GLY A 24 -18.29 11.23 21.79
C GLY A 24 -18.78 9.79 21.85
N TRP A 25 -17.81 8.90 22.06
CA TRP A 25 -18.01 7.49 22.29
C TRP A 25 -18.55 7.22 23.71
N ILE A 26 -19.60 6.41 23.81
CA ILE A 26 -20.20 5.96 25.06
C ILE A 26 -20.13 4.44 25.10
N GLN A 27 -19.51 3.87 26.13
CA GLN A 27 -19.56 2.43 26.38
C GLN A 27 -20.61 2.14 27.44
N GLU A 28 -21.56 1.25 27.14
CA GLU A 28 -22.56 0.78 28.08
C GLU A 28 -22.02 -0.35 28.97
N ASP A 29 -22.67 -0.59 30.12
CA ASP A 29 -22.24 -1.61 31.09
C ASP A 29 -22.19 -3.03 30.52
N ASN A 30 -22.95 -3.28 29.44
CA ASN A 30 -22.96 -4.56 28.71
C ASN A 30 -21.84 -4.68 27.67
N GLY A 31 -20.96 -3.67 27.57
CA GLY A 31 -19.83 -3.61 26.64
C GLY A 31 -20.16 -3.07 25.25
N GLN A 32 -21.42 -2.70 24.97
CA GLN A 32 -21.82 -2.10 23.70
C GLN A 32 -21.34 -0.65 23.59
N TRP A 33 -21.02 -0.24 22.36
CA TRP A 33 -20.62 1.13 22.07
C TRP A 33 -21.75 1.89 21.39
N LYS A 34 -21.97 3.12 21.83
CA LYS A 34 -22.86 4.11 21.23
C LYS A 34 -22.08 5.38 20.91
N TYR A 35 -22.66 6.24 20.08
CA TYR A 35 -22.07 7.53 19.77
C TYR A 35 -23.10 8.63 20.00
N ASP A 36 -22.73 9.59 20.83
CA ASP A 36 -23.51 10.80 21.04
C ASP A 36 -22.97 11.87 20.10
N GLN A 37 -23.86 12.52 19.37
CA GLN A 37 -23.55 13.69 18.57
C GLN A 37 -24.38 14.86 19.08
N ASN A 38 -23.72 15.73 19.84
CA ASN A 38 -24.30 16.95 20.40
C ASN A 38 -25.48 16.73 21.37
N GLY A 39 -25.48 15.66 22.16
CA GLY A 39 -26.55 15.30 23.10
C GLY A 39 -27.67 14.46 22.48
N THR A 40 -27.46 13.96 21.26
CA THR A 40 -28.36 13.03 20.57
C THR A 40 -27.61 11.77 20.18
N LEU A 41 -28.15 10.60 20.54
CA LEU A 41 -27.57 9.32 20.12
C LEU A 41 -27.73 9.12 18.61
N VAL A 42 -26.64 8.70 17.98
CA VAL A 42 -26.60 8.34 16.56
C VAL A 42 -27.27 6.99 16.36
N THR A 43 -28.17 6.90 15.39
CA THR A 43 -28.91 5.66 15.04
C THR A 43 -29.00 5.53 13.52
N SER A 44 -28.84 4.32 12.99
CA SER A 44 -28.90 4.01 11.55
C SER A 44 -28.05 4.92 10.68
N GLN A 45 -26.82 5.20 11.12
CA GLN A 45 -25.98 6.22 10.50
C GLN A 45 -24.49 5.87 10.60
N TRP A 46 -23.77 6.31 9.57
CA TRP A 46 -22.31 6.28 9.48
C TRP A 46 -21.68 7.44 10.26
N ILE A 47 -20.64 7.13 11.04
CA ILE A 47 -19.79 8.10 11.72
C ILE A 47 -18.36 7.89 11.29
N GLU A 48 -17.72 8.97 10.85
CA GLU A 48 -16.27 9.04 10.65
C GLU A 48 -15.63 9.63 11.90
N ASP A 49 -14.76 8.86 12.55
CA ASP A 49 -13.91 9.34 13.63
C ASP A 49 -12.45 9.03 13.28
N GLN A 50 -11.60 10.05 13.27
CA GLN A 50 -10.18 9.94 12.91
C GLN A 50 -9.91 9.21 11.58
N ARG A 51 -10.70 9.47 10.54
CA ARG A 51 -10.65 8.81 9.21
C ARG A 51 -11.03 7.34 9.21
N ILE A 52 -11.63 6.86 10.28
CA ILE A 52 -12.15 5.50 10.40
C ILE A 52 -13.67 5.59 10.46
N TRP A 53 -14.32 4.78 9.65
CA TRP A 53 -15.77 4.75 9.58
C TRP A 53 -16.35 3.66 10.47
N TYR A 54 -17.46 3.99 11.12
CA TYR A 54 -18.24 3.13 11.99
C TYR A 54 -19.71 3.27 11.59
N TYR A 55 -20.52 2.24 11.87
CA TYR A 55 -21.95 2.30 11.64
C TYR A 55 -22.70 1.93 12.91
N PHE A 56 -23.73 2.72 13.24
CA PHE A 56 -24.61 2.48 14.37
C PHE A 56 -25.95 1.97 13.87
N ASP A 57 -26.44 0.89 14.47
CA ASP A 57 -27.72 0.29 14.12
C ASP A 57 -28.91 1.16 14.55
N GLU A 58 -30.13 0.65 14.34
CA GLU A 58 -31.37 1.35 14.69
C GLU A 58 -31.54 1.63 16.20
N ASN A 59 -30.85 0.88 17.05
CA ASN A 59 -30.83 1.05 18.51
C ASN A 59 -29.66 1.95 18.96
N GLY A 60 -28.89 2.47 18.00
CA GLY A 60 -27.70 3.29 18.22
C GLY A 60 -26.51 2.52 18.73
N VAL A 61 -26.48 1.19 18.54
CA VAL A 61 -25.36 0.32 18.91
C VAL A 61 -24.41 0.17 17.72
N MET A 62 -23.12 0.32 17.98
CA MET A 62 -22.07 0.16 16.98
C MET A 62 -22.04 -1.28 16.46
N LEU A 63 -22.02 -1.43 15.13
CA LEU A 63 -21.74 -2.70 14.48
C LEU A 63 -20.27 -3.07 14.66
N ALA A 64 -19.98 -4.26 15.19
CA ALA A 64 -18.64 -4.80 15.31
C ALA A 64 -18.63 -6.31 15.08
N ASN A 65 -17.50 -6.81 14.56
CA ASN A 65 -17.26 -8.22 14.25
C ASN A 65 -18.38 -8.84 13.41
N THR A 66 -18.82 -8.12 12.38
CA THR A 66 -20.03 -8.51 11.63
C THR A 66 -19.99 -8.00 10.19
N THR A 67 -20.78 -8.64 9.33
CA THR A 67 -21.03 -8.19 7.96
C THR A 67 -22.50 -7.89 7.82
N GLN A 68 -22.84 -6.66 7.42
CA GLN A 68 -24.22 -6.18 7.33
C GLN A 68 -24.53 -5.58 5.95
N ARG A 69 -25.80 -5.68 5.55
CA ARG A 69 -26.30 -5.01 4.35
C ARG A 69 -26.95 -3.68 4.74
N ILE A 70 -26.36 -2.57 4.32
CA ILE A 70 -26.80 -1.20 4.59
C ILE A 70 -27.07 -0.53 3.24
N ASP A 71 -28.27 0.02 3.04
CA ASP A 71 -28.69 0.68 1.78
C ASP A 71 -28.38 -0.13 0.51
N GLY A 72 -28.59 -1.45 0.57
CA GLY A 72 -28.39 -2.37 -0.56
C GLY A 72 -26.94 -2.77 -0.82
N LYS A 73 -25.96 -2.28 -0.06
CA LYS A 73 -24.54 -2.63 -0.16
C LYS A 73 -24.09 -3.44 1.06
N VAL A 74 -23.08 -4.28 0.88
CA VAL A 74 -22.53 -5.14 1.95
C VAL A 74 -21.28 -4.51 2.54
N TYR A 75 -21.24 -4.40 3.87
CA TYR A 75 -20.15 -3.80 4.63
C TYR A 75 -19.68 -4.76 5.72
N THR A 76 -18.37 -4.87 5.92
CA THR A 76 -17.76 -5.70 6.97
C THR A 76 -17.10 -4.81 8.00
N PHE A 77 -17.32 -5.11 9.27
CA PHE A 77 -16.76 -4.39 10.41
C PHE A 77 -15.88 -5.32 11.23
N ASP A 78 -14.69 -4.86 11.61
CA ASP A 78 -13.77 -5.62 12.45
C ASP A 78 -14.22 -5.70 13.91
N VAL A 79 -13.47 -6.40 14.76
CA VAL A 79 -13.78 -6.58 16.18
C VAL A 79 -13.85 -5.28 16.98
N SER A 80 -13.24 -4.20 16.49
CA SER A 80 -13.30 -2.86 17.07
C SER A 80 -14.37 -1.97 16.44
N GLY A 81 -15.19 -2.52 15.54
CA GLY A 81 -16.28 -1.83 14.85
C GLY A 81 -15.84 -1.00 13.64
N LYS A 82 -14.56 -1.05 13.26
CA LYS A 82 -14.07 -0.30 12.11
C LYS A 82 -14.59 -0.93 10.84
N TRP A 83 -15.17 -0.11 9.97
CA TRP A 83 -15.49 -0.54 8.62
C TRP A 83 -14.20 -0.89 7.88
N ILE A 84 -14.17 -2.11 7.37
CA ILE A 84 -13.12 -2.59 6.47
C ILE A 84 -13.49 -2.10 5.08
N ASP A 85 -13.00 -0.91 4.73
CA ASP A 85 -13.06 -0.44 3.36
C ASP A 85 -12.11 -1.30 2.51
N PRO A 86 -12.63 -2.08 1.53
CA PRO A 86 -11.77 -2.85 0.64
C PRO A 86 -10.82 -1.96 -0.18
N ASN A 87 -11.06 -0.65 -0.24
CA ASN A 87 -10.24 0.34 -0.93
C ASN A 87 -9.49 1.30 0.01
N SER A 88 -9.58 1.12 1.34
CA SER A 88 -8.85 1.97 2.30
C SER A 88 -7.35 1.79 2.07
N SER A 89 -6.70 2.80 1.51
CA SER A 89 -5.25 2.86 1.45
C SER A 89 -4.72 3.02 2.88
N THR A 90 -4.20 1.95 3.47
CA THR A 90 -3.12 2.14 4.44
C THR A 90 -2.07 2.99 3.73
N GLU A 91 -1.64 4.09 4.34
CA GLU A 91 -0.65 4.98 3.74
C GLU A 91 0.62 4.15 3.52
N ILE A 92 0.83 3.68 2.29
CA ILE A 92 1.98 2.86 1.96
C ILE A 92 3.17 3.82 1.92
N THR A 93 3.99 3.77 2.97
CA THR A 93 5.29 4.43 2.94
C THR A 93 6.23 3.68 2.01
N TYR A 94 7.21 4.37 1.44
CA TYR A 94 8.19 3.75 0.54
C TYR A 94 9.59 3.85 1.15
N ARG A 95 10.37 2.78 1.04
CA ARG A 95 11.81 2.78 1.33
C ARG A 95 12.57 2.97 0.02
N THR A 96 13.61 3.80 0.05
CA THR A 96 14.48 4.02 -1.12
C THR A 96 15.72 3.15 -1.00
N TYR A 97 16.01 2.38 -2.05
CA TYR A 97 17.18 1.53 -2.20
C TYR A 97 18.06 2.09 -3.31
N THR A 98 19.37 1.97 -3.18
CA THR A 98 20.33 2.66 -4.06
C THR A 98 21.51 1.75 -4.41
N ASN A 99 21.82 1.65 -5.69
CA ASN A 99 23.02 1.01 -6.22
C ASN A 99 23.97 2.06 -6.79
N THR A 100 25.00 2.42 -6.02
CA THR A 100 25.98 3.42 -6.44
C THR A 100 26.90 2.95 -7.56
N GLU A 101 27.10 1.64 -7.68
CA GLU A 101 28.00 1.07 -8.68
C GLU A 101 27.38 1.07 -10.09
N ILE A 102 26.06 0.89 -10.18
CA ILE A 102 25.33 0.87 -11.46
C ILE A 102 24.64 2.21 -11.72
N GLY A 103 24.47 3.05 -10.69
CA GLY A 103 23.96 4.40 -10.83
C GLY A 103 22.43 4.48 -10.86
N TYR A 104 21.74 3.69 -10.04
CA TYR A 104 20.28 3.77 -9.92
C TYR A 104 19.75 3.75 -8.48
N SER A 105 18.51 4.19 -8.33
CA SER A 105 17.70 4.05 -7.11
C SER A 105 16.30 3.50 -7.44
N LEU A 106 15.66 2.88 -6.44
CA LEU A 106 14.33 2.30 -6.54
C LEU A 106 13.55 2.57 -5.25
N GLN A 107 12.25 2.82 -5.36
CA GLN A 107 11.37 2.93 -4.20
C GLN A 107 10.49 1.69 -4.07
N VAL A 108 10.56 1.04 -2.90
CA VAL A 108 9.83 -0.19 -2.62
C VAL A 108 8.83 0.08 -1.48
N PRO A 109 7.54 -0.30 -1.66
CA PRO A 109 6.54 -0.23 -0.61
C PRO A 109 7.03 -0.86 0.71
N SER A 110 6.80 -0.21 1.84
CA SER A 110 7.29 -0.68 3.14
C SER A 110 6.64 -1.99 3.60
N ASN A 111 5.53 -2.37 2.97
CA ASN A 111 4.71 -3.54 3.26
C ASN A 111 5.01 -4.76 2.36
N VAL A 112 5.89 -4.63 1.36
CA VAL A 112 6.37 -5.80 0.62
C VAL A 112 7.67 -6.31 1.23
N ALA A 113 7.87 -7.62 1.20
CA ALA A 113 9.12 -8.20 1.64
C ALA A 113 10.20 -7.92 0.59
N THR A 114 11.42 -7.65 1.03
CA THR A 114 12.52 -7.46 0.08
C THR A 114 13.84 -7.83 0.73
N THR A 115 14.73 -8.41 -0.08
CA THR A 115 16.15 -8.61 0.23
C THR A 115 16.99 -7.44 -0.29
N ALA A 116 16.35 -6.33 -0.68
CA ALA A 116 16.99 -5.17 -1.29
C ALA A 116 18.17 -4.65 -0.48
N PHE A 117 19.20 -4.27 -1.23
CA PHE A 117 20.48 -3.81 -0.71
C PHE A 117 20.52 -2.27 -0.58
N ASP A 118 21.43 -1.80 0.28
CA ASP A 118 21.83 -0.40 0.43
C ASP A 118 23.32 -0.17 0.04
N GLY A 119 23.82 -0.92 -0.95
CA GLY A 119 25.19 -0.84 -1.47
C GLY A 119 25.42 -1.54 -2.82
N ASN A 120 26.63 -2.10 -3.03
CA ASN A 120 27.08 -2.66 -4.33
C ASN A 120 26.63 -4.12 -4.60
N SER A 121 25.45 -4.54 -4.15
CA SER A 121 24.99 -5.91 -4.45
C SER A 121 24.60 -6.05 -5.92
N GLU A 122 24.94 -7.20 -6.52
CA GLU A 122 24.68 -7.48 -7.94
C GLU A 122 23.23 -7.90 -8.20
N SER A 123 22.51 -8.38 -7.17
CA SER A 123 21.10 -8.74 -7.27
C SER A 123 20.30 -8.51 -5.98
N PHE A 124 18.97 -8.41 -6.13
CA PHE A 124 18.00 -8.44 -5.02
C PHE A 124 16.59 -8.82 -5.49
N GLU A 125 15.74 -9.14 -4.51
CA GLU A 125 14.36 -9.56 -4.75
C GLU A 125 13.35 -8.71 -3.96
N ILE A 126 12.17 -8.53 -4.55
CA ILE A 126 10.98 -7.96 -3.91
C ILE A 126 9.86 -8.98 -4.04
N THR A 127 9.26 -9.37 -2.92
CA THR A 127 8.28 -10.46 -2.88
C THR A 127 7.04 -10.13 -2.05
N THR A 128 5.94 -10.75 -2.47
CA THR A 128 4.72 -10.95 -1.68
C THR A 128 4.08 -12.27 -2.15
N LYS A 129 2.92 -12.64 -1.62
CA LYS A 129 2.27 -13.93 -1.88
C LYS A 129 2.16 -14.27 -3.38
N ASN A 130 1.89 -13.28 -4.23
CA ASN A 130 1.59 -13.47 -5.67
C ASN A 130 2.50 -12.64 -6.59
N MET A 131 3.64 -12.16 -6.09
CA MET A 131 4.58 -11.36 -6.90
C MET A 131 6.01 -11.61 -6.45
N LEU A 132 6.90 -11.77 -7.43
CA LEU A 132 8.36 -11.80 -7.30
C LEU A 132 8.93 -10.86 -8.36
N ILE A 133 9.72 -9.89 -7.95
CA ILE A 133 10.51 -9.04 -8.83
C ILE A 133 11.97 -9.24 -8.46
N GLN A 134 12.74 -9.82 -9.38
CA GLN A 134 14.17 -9.99 -9.26
C GLN A 134 14.88 -8.93 -10.10
N PHE A 135 15.85 -8.26 -9.49
CA PHE A 135 16.75 -7.35 -10.17
C PHE A 135 18.14 -7.98 -10.17
N ASP A 136 18.77 -8.01 -11.34
CA ASP A 136 20.16 -8.41 -11.51
C ASP A 136 20.91 -7.36 -12.34
N SER A 137 22.22 -7.35 -12.17
CA SER A 137 23.12 -6.48 -12.90
C SER A 137 24.22 -7.27 -13.56
N LEU A 138 24.53 -6.93 -14.80
CA LEU A 138 25.58 -7.58 -15.56
C LEU A 138 26.51 -6.54 -16.17
N THR A 139 27.80 -6.84 -16.13
CA THR A 139 28.83 -6.07 -16.83
C THR A 139 29.04 -6.67 -18.22
N ILE A 140 28.89 -5.85 -19.25
CA ILE A 140 29.13 -6.22 -20.63
C ILE A 140 30.65 -6.32 -20.84
N PRO A 141 31.17 -7.42 -21.40
CA PRO A 141 32.60 -7.55 -21.71
C PRO A 141 33.14 -6.34 -22.49
N ALA A 142 34.37 -5.95 -22.20
CA ALA A 142 34.96 -4.74 -22.77
C ALA A 142 35.03 -4.79 -24.31
N ASP A 143 35.31 -5.99 -24.85
CA ASP A 143 35.42 -6.33 -26.27
C ASP A 143 34.09 -6.63 -26.96
N ALA A 144 33.00 -6.80 -26.21
CA ALA A 144 31.68 -7.05 -26.77
C ALA A 144 30.99 -5.75 -27.23
N ASP A 145 30.31 -5.83 -28.37
CA ASP A 145 29.35 -4.82 -28.81
C ASP A 145 28.10 -4.89 -27.90
N PRO A 146 27.70 -3.77 -27.26
CA PRO A 146 26.57 -3.78 -26.32
C PRO A 146 25.25 -4.21 -26.95
N GLU A 147 24.93 -3.77 -28.16
CA GLU A 147 23.65 -4.09 -28.80
C GLU A 147 23.57 -5.58 -29.14
N VAL A 148 24.66 -6.13 -29.68
CA VAL A 148 24.77 -7.57 -29.98
C VAL A 148 24.70 -8.40 -28.70
N TYR A 149 25.38 -7.96 -27.63
CA TYR A 149 25.37 -8.67 -26.35
C TYR A 149 23.96 -8.72 -25.75
N LEU A 150 23.26 -7.57 -25.71
CA LEU A 150 21.90 -7.48 -25.20
C LEU A 150 20.94 -8.36 -26.00
N LYS A 151 21.04 -8.33 -27.33
CA LYS A 151 20.22 -9.16 -28.21
C LYS A 151 20.45 -10.65 -27.97
N ASN A 152 21.70 -11.08 -27.84
CA ASN A 152 22.02 -12.48 -27.57
C ASN A 152 21.52 -12.92 -26.18
N PHE A 153 21.64 -12.06 -25.18
CA PHE A 153 21.08 -12.30 -23.85
C PHE A 153 19.56 -12.49 -23.92
N GLN A 154 18.86 -11.56 -24.58
CA GLN A 154 17.41 -11.62 -24.77
C GLN A 154 16.98 -12.92 -25.47
N LEU A 155 17.64 -13.28 -26.58
CA LEU A 155 17.35 -14.51 -27.31
C LEU A 155 17.57 -15.77 -26.45
N GLY A 156 18.69 -15.84 -25.72
CA GLY A 156 18.98 -16.97 -24.84
C GLY A 156 17.96 -17.11 -23.71
N PHE A 157 17.53 -15.98 -23.13
CA PHE A 157 16.45 -15.97 -22.15
C PHE A 157 15.13 -16.43 -22.76
N HIS A 158 14.76 -15.89 -23.92
CA HIS A 158 13.54 -16.25 -24.63
C HIS A 158 13.47 -17.75 -24.91
N ASP A 159 14.53 -18.34 -25.47
CA ASP A 159 14.63 -19.77 -25.74
C ASP A 159 14.47 -20.63 -24.48
N SER A 160 14.87 -20.11 -23.32
CA SER A 160 14.66 -20.78 -22.03
C SER A 160 13.21 -20.61 -21.54
N ALA A 161 12.66 -19.40 -21.63
CA ALA A 161 11.33 -19.06 -21.14
C ALA A 161 10.22 -19.83 -21.86
N ILE A 162 10.30 -19.95 -23.20
CA ILE A 162 9.28 -20.62 -24.01
C ILE A 162 9.16 -22.13 -23.77
N LYS A 163 10.06 -22.72 -22.97
CA LYS A 163 9.95 -24.12 -22.51
C LYS A 163 8.86 -24.29 -21.44
N HIS A 164 8.48 -23.21 -20.78
CA HIS A 164 7.59 -23.24 -19.61
C HIS A 164 6.43 -22.24 -19.71
N ALA A 165 6.58 -21.15 -20.47
CA ALA A 165 5.56 -20.11 -20.64
C ALA A 165 5.27 -19.84 -22.12
N SER A 166 4.10 -19.25 -22.40
CA SER A 166 3.70 -18.81 -23.74
C SER A 166 4.17 -17.37 -23.98
N PHE A 167 4.90 -17.15 -25.07
CA PHE A 167 5.30 -15.79 -25.47
C PHE A 167 4.10 -14.93 -25.87
N ILE A 168 4.07 -13.67 -25.43
CA ILE A 168 3.02 -12.69 -25.72
C ILE A 168 3.55 -11.65 -26.71
N ASP A 169 4.49 -10.82 -26.28
CA ASP A 169 5.03 -9.72 -27.08
C ASP A 169 6.44 -9.29 -26.64
N VAL A 170 7.08 -8.50 -27.52
CA VAL A 170 8.27 -7.70 -27.18
C VAL A 170 7.94 -6.25 -27.49
N ILE A 171 8.13 -5.36 -26.51
CA ILE A 171 7.92 -3.93 -26.67
C ILE A 171 9.10 -3.11 -26.15
N ALA A 172 9.39 -2.01 -26.85
CA ALA A 172 10.24 -0.96 -26.31
C ALA A 172 9.42 -0.08 -25.36
N THR A 173 9.95 0.18 -24.16
CA THR A 173 9.26 0.93 -23.10
C THR A 173 10.26 1.73 -22.26
N ASN A 174 9.76 2.45 -21.26
CA ASN A 174 10.58 3.02 -20.19
C ASN A 174 10.17 2.39 -18.85
N LEU A 175 11.15 2.04 -18.03
CA LEU A 175 10.98 1.74 -16.61
C LEU A 175 11.54 2.88 -15.78
N GLY A 176 10.63 3.73 -15.30
CA GLY A 176 11.00 5.01 -14.71
C GLY A 176 11.83 5.84 -15.70
N GLU A 177 13.10 6.08 -15.39
CA GLU A 177 14.02 6.87 -16.22
C GLU A 177 14.92 6.02 -17.15
N PHE A 178 14.76 4.70 -17.15
CA PHE A 178 15.57 3.79 -17.96
C PHE A 178 14.80 3.36 -19.21
N PRO A 179 15.38 3.52 -20.43
CA PRO A 179 14.86 2.84 -21.60
C PRO A 179 14.99 1.34 -21.39
N ALA A 180 13.97 0.58 -21.79
CA ALA A 180 13.92 -0.85 -21.59
C ALA A 180 13.31 -1.56 -22.81
N ILE A 181 13.76 -2.78 -23.05
CA ILE A 181 13.03 -3.75 -23.87
C ILE A 181 12.32 -4.69 -22.90
N LYS A 182 11.02 -4.89 -23.09
CA LYS A 182 10.20 -5.79 -22.28
C LYS A 182 9.73 -6.97 -23.13
N ASP A 183 10.02 -8.18 -22.67
CA ASP A 183 9.48 -9.42 -23.21
C ASP A 183 8.42 -9.93 -22.23
N SER A 184 7.20 -10.14 -22.71
CA SER A 184 6.10 -10.64 -21.89
C SER A 184 5.72 -12.07 -22.26
N TYR A 185 5.41 -12.84 -21.22
CA TYR A 185 5.02 -14.24 -21.31
C TYR A 185 3.86 -14.53 -20.35
N LEU A 186 3.09 -15.56 -20.66
CA LEU A 186 2.02 -16.10 -19.83
C LEU A 186 2.37 -17.52 -19.38
N ASP A 187 2.48 -17.75 -18.08
CA ASP A 187 2.71 -19.08 -17.53
C ASP A 187 1.41 -19.91 -17.53
N ASN A 188 1.54 -21.23 -17.39
CA ASN A 188 0.43 -22.19 -17.43
C ASN A 188 -0.56 -22.02 -16.27
N ASP A 189 -0.13 -21.42 -15.16
CA ASP A 189 -0.98 -21.12 -14.01
C ASP A 189 -1.74 -19.78 -14.15
N GLY A 190 -1.55 -19.07 -15.28
CA GLY A 190 -2.16 -17.78 -15.58
C GLY A 190 -1.42 -16.58 -14.98
N SER A 191 -0.27 -16.79 -14.33
CA SER A 191 0.61 -15.69 -13.92
C SER A 191 1.35 -15.07 -15.11
N ASN A 192 1.61 -13.78 -15.02
CA ASN A 192 2.44 -13.07 -15.99
C ASN A 192 3.90 -13.21 -15.61
N PHE A 193 4.73 -13.30 -16.64
CA PHE A 193 6.18 -13.36 -16.53
C PHE A 193 6.79 -12.35 -17.51
N ASP A 194 7.44 -11.31 -16.99
CA ASP A 194 8.07 -10.27 -17.79
C ASP A 194 9.58 -10.26 -17.57
N LEU A 195 10.36 -10.14 -18.65
CA LEU A 195 11.75 -9.73 -18.62
C LEU A 195 11.87 -8.29 -19.08
N TYR A 196 12.59 -7.45 -18.33
CA TYR A 196 13.02 -6.13 -18.75
C TYR A 196 14.54 -6.08 -18.86
N ILE A 197 15.03 -5.55 -19.99
CA ILE A 197 16.45 -5.31 -20.23
C ILE A 197 16.67 -3.81 -20.34
N CYS A 198 17.38 -3.23 -19.36
CA CYS A 198 17.67 -1.80 -19.30
C CYS A 198 19.16 -1.55 -19.58
N PRO A 199 19.55 -1.11 -20.79
CA PRO A 199 20.93 -0.75 -21.08
C PRO A 199 21.42 0.46 -20.26
N ALA A 200 22.64 0.36 -19.75
CA ALA A 200 23.33 1.41 -18.98
C ALA A 200 24.82 1.46 -19.35
N GLY A 201 25.12 1.81 -20.61
CA GLY A 201 26.49 1.87 -21.12
C GLY A 201 27.11 0.48 -21.24
N LYS A 202 28.21 0.21 -20.51
CA LYS A 202 28.84 -1.12 -20.40
C LYS A 202 28.23 -1.99 -19.29
N LYS A 203 27.14 -1.54 -18.68
CA LYS A 203 26.33 -2.33 -17.74
C LYS A 203 24.93 -2.52 -18.31
N MET A 204 24.26 -3.56 -17.85
CA MET A 204 22.84 -3.76 -18.08
C MET A 204 22.16 -4.16 -16.78
N ILE A 205 20.95 -3.63 -16.56
CA ILE A 205 20.06 -4.06 -15.49
C ILE A 205 19.04 -4.99 -16.13
N THR A 206 18.90 -6.19 -15.57
CA THR A 206 17.86 -7.14 -15.96
C THR A 206 16.87 -7.26 -14.83
N ILE A 207 15.58 -7.18 -15.16
CA ILE A 207 14.52 -7.29 -14.17
C ILE A 207 13.58 -8.38 -14.63
N VAL A 208 13.38 -9.36 -13.77
CA VAL A 208 12.46 -10.46 -14.03
C VAL A 208 11.29 -10.33 -13.07
N ALA A 209 10.08 -10.19 -13.60
CA ALA A 209 8.88 -9.97 -12.80
C ALA A 209 7.85 -11.08 -13.05
N TRP A 210 7.56 -11.84 -12.00
CA TRP A 210 6.42 -12.75 -11.94
C TRP A 210 5.30 -12.11 -11.12
N TYR A 211 4.09 -12.07 -11.66
CA TYR A 211 2.96 -11.46 -10.97
C TYR A 211 1.61 -11.96 -11.49
N THR A 212 0.60 -11.99 -10.62
CA THR A 212 -0.79 -12.24 -11.02
C THR A 212 -1.54 -10.94 -11.29
N SER A 213 -2.77 -11.03 -11.76
CA SER A 213 -3.68 -9.89 -11.92
C SER A 213 -3.84 -9.06 -10.64
N ASP A 214 -3.78 -9.69 -9.46
CA ASP A 214 -3.95 -9.02 -8.17
C ASP A 214 -2.78 -8.08 -7.84
N THR A 215 -1.58 -8.43 -8.29
CA THR A 215 -0.34 -7.70 -7.99
C THR A 215 0.19 -6.90 -9.17
N GLN A 216 -0.43 -7.00 -10.35
CA GLN A 216 0.01 -6.33 -11.58
C GLN A 216 0.21 -4.82 -11.41
N GLU A 217 -0.74 -4.12 -10.78
CA GLU A 217 -0.62 -2.68 -10.56
C GLU A 217 0.46 -2.32 -9.53
N MET A 218 0.68 -3.19 -8.53
CA MET A 218 1.78 -3.01 -7.58
C MET A 218 3.14 -3.21 -8.25
N THR A 219 3.28 -4.23 -9.10
CA THR A 219 4.47 -4.48 -9.92
C THR A 219 4.80 -3.24 -10.74
N LYS A 220 3.83 -2.72 -11.53
CA LYS A 220 4.01 -1.52 -12.34
C LYS A 220 4.43 -0.31 -11.50
N LYS A 221 3.78 -0.08 -10.36
CA LYS A 221 4.11 1.02 -9.46
C LYS A 221 5.55 0.93 -8.95
N ILE A 222 6.00 -0.25 -8.54
CA ILE A 222 7.38 -0.46 -8.07
C ILE A 222 8.36 -0.20 -9.21
N LEU A 223 8.20 -0.87 -10.35
CA LEU A 223 9.15 -0.77 -11.47
C LEU A 223 9.27 0.66 -12.01
N ASN A 224 8.18 1.44 -12.00
CA ASN A 224 8.19 2.84 -12.45
C ASN A 224 8.89 3.81 -11.49
N THR A 225 9.31 3.37 -10.30
CA THR A 225 10.09 4.20 -9.37
C THR A 225 11.59 4.17 -9.64
N LEU A 226 12.04 3.37 -10.61
CA LEU A 226 13.45 3.24 -10.96
C LEU A 226 14.00 4.56 -11.53
N LYS A 227 15.06 5.09 -10.93
CA LYS A 227 15.65 6.38 -11.29
C LYS A 227 17.16 6.31 -11.40
N LYS A 228 17.75 7.15 -12.24
CA LYS A 228 19.21 7.29 -12.30
C LYS A 228 19.71 8.03 -11.05
N LEU A 229 20.89 7.69 -10.57
CA LEU A 229 21.58 8.51 -9.58
C LEU A 229 22.16 9.74 -10.28
N SER A 230 21.94 10.90 -9.67
CA SER A 230 22.48 12.21 -10.09
C SER A 230 23.93 12.39 -9.69
#